data_AF-A0A962PE37-F1
#
_entry.id   AF-A0A962PE37-F1
#
_cell.length_a   1.000
_cell.length_b   1.000
_cell.length_c   1.000
_cell.angle_alpha   90.00
_cell.angle_beta   90.00
_cell.angle_gamma   90.00
#
_symmetry.space_group_name_H-M   'P 1'
#
loop_
_entity.id
_entity.type
_entity.pdbx_description
1 polymer ?
#
loop_
_entity_poly.entity_id
_entity_poly.type
_entity_poly.pdbx_seq_one_letter_code
_entity_poly.pdbx_strand_id
1 'polypeptide(L)'
;YVDLEGYRPGPYSPTRPSDLDYPNFPEVAYPAVVTHPVTGRKVLEICEQFLERIVAPHKAGLSNAEAVELLQRLVAHTRQSQFHYFHRWRPGDMVLWDNWRVMHCATGTRPGVARVIHRTTIKGDAVQGRVQGRVVDA
;
A
#
# COMPACT_ATOMS: atom_id res chain seq x y z
N TYR A 1 -21.68 -6.16 -4.00
CA TYR A 1 -21.21 -4.82 -4.37
C TYR A 1 -22.30 -3.83 -3.98
N VAL A 2 -21.94 -2.72 -3.31
CA VAL A 2 -22.92 -1.72 -2.87
C VAL A 2 -23.28 -0.85 -4.06
N ASP A 3 -24.58 -0.68 -4.32
CA ASP A 3 -25.07 0.28 -5.30
C ASP A 3 -24.87 1.70 -4.76
N LEU A 4 -24.17 2.52 -5.53
CA LEU A 4 -23.79 3.89 -5.18
C LEU A 4 -24.53 4.93 -6.02
N GLU A 5 -25.59 4.54 -6.74
CA GLU A 5 -26.38 5.46 -7.53
C GLU A 5 -26.96 6.57 -6.64
N GLY A 6 -26.56 7.82 -6.90
CA GLY A 6 -26.97 9.00 -6.13
C GLY A 6 -26.12 9.31 -4.88
N TYR A 7 -25.09 8.53 -4.54
CA TYR A 7 -24.19 8.84 -3.44
C TYR A 7 -23.40 10.14 -3.71
N ARG A 8 -23.50 11.11 -2.81
CA ARG A 8 -22.66 12.31 -2.79
C ARG A 8 -21.70 12.26 -1.59
N PRO A 9 -20.38 12.25 -1.81
CA PRO A 9 -19.41 12.29 -0.73
C PRO A 9 -19.63 13.54 0.14
N GLY A 10 -19.60 13.39 1.46
CA GLY A 10 -19.62 14.52 2.39
C GLY A 10 -18.24 15.21 2.43
N PRO A 11 -18.12 16.37 3.10
CA PRO A 11 -16.87 17.15 3.17
C PRO A 11 -15.69 16.40 3.82
N TYR A 12 -15.93 15.24 4.42
CA TYR A 12 -14.92 14.39 5.06
C TYR A 12 -14.83 12.99 4.45
N SER A 13 -15.57 12.73 3.36
CA SER A 13 -15.46 11.46 2.65
C SER A 13 -14.08 11.34 1.99
N PRO A 14 -13.46 10.14 2.00
CA PRO A 14 -12.19 9.94 1.32
C PRO A 14 -12.35 10.22 -0.17
N THR A 15 -11.59 11.19 -0.68
CA THR A 15 -11.53 11.53 -2.09
C THR A 15 -10.66 10.53 -2.81
N ARG A 16 -11.08 10.04 -3.98
CA ARG A 16 -10.14 9.30 -4.83
C ARG A 16 -9.11 10.30 -5.36
N PRO A 17 -7.86 9.89 -5.62
CA PRO A 17 -6.87 10.79 -6.23
C PRO A 17 -7.40 11.49 -7.49
N SER A 18 -8.17 10.77 -8.33
CA SER A 18 -8.82 11.33 -9.53
C SER A 18 -9.81 12.47 -9.25
N ASP A 19 -10.37 12.54 -8.04
CA ASP A 19 -11.33 13.58 -7.64
C ASP A 19 -10.62 14.85 -7.11
N LEU A 20 -9.27 14.87 -7.10
CA LEU A 20 -8.40 15.96 -6.61
C LEU A 20 -7.43 16.49 -7.67
N ASP A 21 -7.77 16.39 -8.96
CA ASP A 21 -6.86 16.68 -10.10
C ASP A 21 -5.53 15.90 -10.04
N TYR A 22 -5.51 14.77 -9.34
CA TYR A 22 -4.36 13.88 -9.29
C TYR A 22 -4.37 12.96 -10.52
N PRO A 23 -3.21 12.62 -11.11
CA PRO A 23 -3.15 11.75 -12.29
C PRO A 23 -3.86 10.42 -12.06
N ASN A 24 -4.62 9.96 -13.07
CA ASN A 24 -5.13 8.60 -13.08
C ASN A 24 -3.94 7.64 -13.23
N PHE A 25 -3.65 6.86 -12.19
CA PHE A 25 -2.58 5.88 -12.24
C PHE A 25 -3.11 4.58 -12.85
N PRO A 26 -2.35 3.96 -13.78
CA PRO A 26 -2.74 2.67 -14.31
C PRO A 26 -2.79 1.63 -13.19
N GLU A 27 -3.66 0.64 -13.33
CA GLU A 27 -3.65 -0.51 -12.42
C GLU A 27 -2.32 -1.27 -12.59
N VAL A 28 -1.63 -1.57 -11.48
CA VAL A 28 -0.37 -2.31 -11.48
C VAL A 28 -0.50 -3.53 -10.60
N ALA A 29 -0.19 -4.71 -11.13
CA ALA A 29 -0.10 -5.92 -10.33
C ALA A 29 1.32 -6.11 -9.84
N TYR A 30 1.49 -6.23 -8.54
CA TYR A 30 2.75 -6.54 -7.88
C TYR A 30 2.81 -8.02 -7.50
N PRO A 31 4.01 -8.63 -7.41
CA PRO A 31 4.16 -9.94 -6.77
C PRO A 31 3.74 -9.84 -5.30
N ALA A 32 2.92 -10.77 -4.79
CA ALA A 32 2.53 -10.76 -3.38
C ALA A 32 3.71 -11.07 -2.44
N VAL A 33 4.76 -11.73 -2.95
CA VAL A 33 5.99 -12.00 -2.22
C VAL A 33 7.17 -11.63 -3.12
N VAL A 34 8.06 -10.79 -2.60
CA VAL A 34 9.32 -10.41 -3.27
C VAL A 34 10.52 -10.93 -2.49
N THR A 35 11.63 -11.15 -3.19
CA THR A 35 12.91 -11.45 -2.55
C THR A 35 13.68 -10.13 -2.42
N HIS A 36 14.06 -9.75 -1.20
CA HIS A 36 14.87 -8.56 -0.98
C HIS A 36 16.23 -8.71 -1.68
N PRO A 37 16.65 -7.78 -2.56
CA PRO A 37 17.80 -7.97 -3.45
C PRO A 37 19.13 -8.12 -2.71
N VAL A 38 19.30 -7.39 -1.59
CA VAL A 38 20.53 -7.46 -0.77
C VAL A 38 20.50 -8.61 0.24
N THR A 39 19.40 -8.80 0.96
CA THR A 39 19.35 -9.74 2.11
C THR A 39 18.85 -11.14 1.77
N GLY A 40 18.27 -11.35 0.58
CA GLY A 40 17.67 -12.62 0.17
C GLY A 40 16.39 -13.00 0.92
N ARG A 41 15.94 -12.19 1.88
CA ARG A 41 14.74 -12.45 2.67
C ARG A 41 13.48 -12.33 1.82
N LYS A 42 12.50 -13.19 2.08
CA LYS A 42 11.16 -13.04 1.53
C LYS A 42 10.42 -11.91 2.26
N VAL A 43 9.77 -11.07 1.49
CA VAL A 43 8.94 -9.96 1.97
C VAL A 43 7.53 -10.17 1.45
N LEU A 44 6.55 -10.06 2.34
CA LEU A 44 5.15 -9.95 1.98
C LEU A 44 4.89 -8.53 1.45
N GLU A 45 4.80 -8.39 0.13
CA GLU A 45 4.65 -7.12 -0.58
C GLU A 45 3.15 -6.79 -0.69
N ILE A 46 2.56 -6.40 0.44
CA ILE A 46 1.18 -5.92 0.50
C ILE A 46 1.13 -4.56 1.17
N CYS A 47 0.27 -3.68 0.68
CA CYS A 47 -0.01 -2.40 1.30
C CYS A 47 -1.53 -2.21 1.34
N GLU A 48 -2.14 -2.28 2.53
CA GLU A 48 -3.61 -2.21 2.71
C GLU A 48 -4.22 -1.01 1.98
N GLN A 49 -3.53 0.14 1.95
CA GLN A 49 -4.00 1.36 1.30
C GLN A 49 -4.08 1.26 -0.24
N PHE A 50 -3.32 0.36 -0.87
CA PHE A 50 -3.24 0.20 -2.33
C PHE A 50 -3.64 -1.20 -2.81
N LEU A 51 -4.11 -2.05 -1.89
CA LEU A 51 -4.43 -3.45 -2.17
C LEU A 51 -5.87 -3.57 -2.68
N GLU A 52 -6.04 -4.15 -3.87
CA GLU A 52 -7.36 -4.34 -4.47
C GLU A 52 -7.75 -5.83 -4.54
N ARG A 53 -6.99 -6.64 -5.28
CA ARG A 53 -7.31 -8.05 -5.53
C ARG A 53 -6.10 -8.90 -5.87
N ILE A 54 -6.24 -10.22 -5.75
CA ILE A 54 -5.31 -11.18 -6.35
C ILE A 54 -5.65 -11.30 -7.83
N VAL A 55 -4.64 -11.16 -8.70
CA VAL A 55 -4.83 -11.33 -10.15
C VAL A 55 -4.88 -12.81 -10.51
N ALA A 56 -5.91 -13.20 -11.26
CA ALA A 56 -6.12 -14.57 -11.74
C ALA A 56 -6.03 -15.65 -10.62
N PRO A 57 -6.83 -15.54 -9.53
CA PRO A 57 -6.71 -16.39 -8.35
C PRO A 57 -6.89 -17.89 -8.65
N HIS A 58 -7.67 -18.23 -9.69
CA HIS A 58 -7.84 -19.60 -10.17
C HIS A 58 -6.51 -20.26 -10.59
N LYS A 59 -5.51 -19.49 -11.04
CA LYS A 59 -4.17 -20.02 -11.34
C LYS A 59 -3.43 -20.52 -10.10
N ALA A 60 -3.84 -20.04 -8.93
CA ALA A 60 -3.37 -20.51 -7.63
C ALA A 60 -4.36 -21.51 -6.99
N GLY A 61 -5.36 -22.01 -7.74
CA GLY A 61 -6.39 -22.92 -7.22
C GLY A 61 -7.40 -22.26 -6.28
N LEU A 62 -7.49 -20.92 -6.29
CA LEU A 62 -8.39 -20.16 -5.43
C LEU A 62 -9.61 -19.69 -6.21
N SER A 63 -10.80 -19.83 -5.61
CA SER A 63 -11.97 -19.05 -5.97
C SER A 63 -11.77 -17.57 -5.62
N ASN A 64 -12.63 -16.70 -6.16
CA ASN A 64 -12.59 -15.28 -5.81
C ASN A 64 -12.87 -15.05 -4.31
N ALA A 65 -13.73 -15.86 -3.69
CA ALA A 65 -14.04 -15.76 -2.27
C ALA A 65 -12.81 -16.12 -1.41
N GLU A 66 -12.14 -17.23 -1.73
CA GLU A 66 -10.91 -17.65 -1.03
C GLU A 66 -9.77 -16.65 -1.22
N ALA A 67 -9.68 -16.02 -2.40
CA ALA A 67 -8.71 -14.96 -2.65
C ALA A 67 -8.94 -13.72 -1.78
N VAL A 68 -10.20 -13.29 -1.63
CA VAL A 68 -10.55 -12.18 -0.74
C VAL A 68 -10.25 -12.53 0.71
N GLU A 69 -10.63 -13.74 1.16
CA GLU A 69 -10.35 -14.21 2.52
C GLU A 69 -8.84 -14.25 2.80
N LEU A 70 -8.04 -14.73 1.84
CA LEU A 70 -6.59 -14.74 1.96
C LEU A 70 -6.03 -13.33 2.13
N LEU A 71 -6.46 -12.35 1.32
CA LEU A 71 -6.00 -10.97 1.46
C LEU A 71 -6.37 -10.38 2.83
N GLN A 72 -7.59 -10.63 3.31
CA GLN A 72 -8.02 -10.19 4.65
C GLN A 72 -7.12 -10.78 5.75
N ARG A 73 -6.80 -12.07 5.67
CA ARG A 73 -5.89 -12.73 6.63
C ARG A 73 -4.47 -12.16 6.57
N LEU A 74 -3.96 -11.88 5.37
CA LEU A 74 -2.63 -11.30 5.20
C LEU A 74 -2.57 -9.86 5.74
N VAL A 75 -3.57 -9.03 5.45
CA VAL A 75 -3.68 -7.68 6.02
C VAL A 75 -3.76 -7.75 7.55
N ALA A 76 -4.62 -8.62 8.10
CA ALA A 76 -4.73 -8.81 9.55
C ALA A 76 -3.39 -9.24 10.17
N HIS A 77 -2.63 -10.12 9.51
CA HIS A 77 -1.30 -10.51 9.96
C HIS A 77 -0.35 -9.31 10.01
N THR A 78 -0.31 -8.47 8.98
CA THR A 78 0.59 -7.30 8.96
C THR A 78 0.30 -6.25 10.04
N ARG A 79 -0.92 -6.26 10.61
CA ARG A 79 -1.38 -5.33 11.66
C ARG A 79 -1.14 -5.84 13.08
N GLN A 80 -0.52 -7.02 13.23
CA GLN A 80 -0.21 -7.57 14.55
C GLN A 80 0.80 -6.66 15.26
N SER A 81 0.54 -6.36 16.54
CA SER A 81 1.33 -5.41 17.33
C SER A 81 2.83 -5.74 17.42
N GLN A 82 3.20 -7.02 17.30
CA GLN A 82 4.58 -7.48 17.26
C GLN A 82 5.40 -6.94 16.08
N PHE A 83 4.74 -6.46 15.02
CA PHE A 83 5.38 -5.85 13.85
C PHE A 83 5.44 -4.33 13.93
N HIS A 84 4.87 -3.72 14.97
CA HIS A 84 4.76 -2.26 15.07
C HIS A 84 5.95 -1.64 15.79
N TYR A 85 6.46 -0.57 15.19
CA TYR A 85 7.38 0.37 15.83
C TYR A 85 6.73 1.75 15.88
N PHE A 86 6.64 2.35 17.07
CA PHE A 86 6.11 3.70 17.26
C PHE A 86 7.25 4.66 17.62
N HIS A 87 7.51 5.62 16.73
CA HIS A 87 8.50 6.64 16.96
C HIS A 87 7.88 7.88 17.62
N ARG A 88 8.34 8.22 18.83
CA ARG A 88 7.97 9.46 19.52
C ARG A 88 8.94 10.58 19.13
N TRP A 89 8.60 11.30 18.06
CA TRP A 89 9.39 12.39 17.50
C TRP A 89 9.79 13.46 18.54
N ARG A 90 11.05 13.89 18.43
CA ARG A 90 11.62 15.09 19.05
C ARG A 90 12.31 15.95 17.98
N PRO A 91 12.47 17.27 18.20
CA PRO A 91 13.25 18.11 17.29
C PRO A 91 14.67 17.54 17.09
N GLY A 92 15.08 17.40 15.83
CA GLY A 92 16.38 16.85 15.44
C GLY A 92 16.39 15.33 15.19
N ASP A 93 15.32 14.60 15.52
CA ASP A 93 15.25 13.17 15.22
C ASP A 93 15.21 12.92 13.71
N MET A 94 15.88 11.84 13.28
CA MET A 94 15.80 11.29 11.94
C MET A 94 15.47 9.80 12.02
N VAL A 95 14.48 9.37 11.25
CA VAL A 95 14.19 7.94 11.04
C VAL A 95 14.53 7.60 9.59
N LEU A 96 15.42 6.63 9.42
CA LEU A 96 15.73 5.99 8.14
C LEU A 96 15.13 4.60 8.15
N TRP A 97 14.39 4.24 7.10
CA TRP A 97 13.83 2.90 6.95
C TRP A 97 13.96 2.41 5.52
N ASP A 98 13.85 1.09 5.39
CA ASP A 98 13.89 0.37 4.12
C ASP A 98 12.46 0.08 3.63
N ASN A 99 12.04 0.75 2.55
CA ASN A 99 10.71 0.59 1.98
C ASN A 99 10.43 -0.83 1.46
N TRP A 100 11.46 -1.66 1.23
CA TRP A 100 11.26 -3.06 0.84
C TRP A 100 10.61 -3.90 1.93
N ARG A 101 10.60 -3.45 3.19
CA ARG A 101 10.26 -4.32 4.33
C ARG A 101 9.30 -3.70 5.32
N VAL A 102 8.85 -2.47 5.07
CA VAL A 102 8.10 -1.66 6.04
C VAL A 102 6.94 -0.95 5.37
N MET A 103 5.75 -1.13 5.93
CA MET A 103 4.65 -0.18 5.78
C MET A 103 4.73 0.84 6.92
N HIS A 104 4.29 2.07 6.67
CA HIS A 104 4.25 3.12 7.68
C HIS A 104 2.92 3.85 7.67
N CYS A 105 2.54 4.38 8.82
CA CYS A 105 1.34 5.18 9.01
C CYS A 105 1.68 6.41 9.84
N ALA A 106 1.13 7.57 9.46
CA ALA A 106 1.19 8.78 10.25
C ALA A 106 -0.10 8.91 11.07
N THR A 107 0.01 9.03 12.39
CA THR A 107 -1.14 9.12 13.31
C THR A 107 -1.80 10.51 13.35
N GLY A 108 -1.47 11.39 12.39
CA GLY A 108 -1.90 12.80 12.38
C GLY A 108 -1.18 13.68 13.42
N THR A 109 -1.53 14.96 13.42
CA THR A 109 -1.03 15.98 14.36
C THR A 109 -2.22 16.55 15.14
N ARG A 110 -2.05 16.82 16.44
CA ARG A 110 -3.12 17.44 17.24
C ARG A 110 -3.49 18.81 16.67
N PRO A 111 -4.79 19.20 16.68
CA PRO A 111 -5.20 20.55 16.29
C PRO A 111 -4.42 21.64 17.03
N GLY A 112 -4.05 22.70 16.32
CA GLY A 112 -3.28 23.83 16.88
C GLY A 112 -1.77 23.57 17.07
N VAL A 113 -1.27 22.36 16.80
CA VAL A 113 0.17 22.05 16.87
C VAL A 113 0.78 22.13 15.47
N ALA A 114 1.75 23.02 15.29
CA ALA A 114 2.56 23.06 14.08
C ALA A 114 3.55 21.88 14.06
N ARG A 115 3.58 21.13 12.96
CA ARG A 115 4.54 20.03 12.74
C ARG A 115 5.09 20.11 11.32
N VAL A 116 6.41 20.25 11.21
CA VAL A 116 7.13 20.26 9.93
C VAL A 116 8.10 19.09 9.91
N ILE A 117 8.09 18.34 8.81
CA ILE A 117 9.00 17.23 8.55
C ILE A 117 9.55 17.36 7.15
N HIS A 118 10.85 17.18 7.00
CA HIS A 118 11.49 17.04 5.71
C HIS A 118 11.69 15.56 5.42
N ARG A 119 11.37 15.15 4.19
CA ARG A 119 11.56 13.78 3.71
C ARG A 119 12.38 13.80 2.43
N THR A 120 13.36 12.92 2.38
CA THR A 120 13.98 12.50 1.13
C THR A 120 13.76 11.00 0.93
N THR A 121 13.83 10.53 -0.32
CA THR A 121 13.67 9.13 -0.68
C THR A 121 14.82 8.73 -1.58
N ILE A 122 15.42 7.58 -1.30
CA ILE A 122 16.46 6.99 -2.16
C ILE A 122 15.75 6.23 -3.28
N LYS A 123 16.11 6.54 -4.53
CA LYS A 123 15.57 5.85 -5.71
C LYS A 123 16.00 4.39 -5.70
N GLY A 124 15.04 3.47 -5.82
CA GLY A 124 15.30 2.05 -6.06
C GLY A 124 15.66 1.77 -7.51
N ASP A 125 16.36 0.67 -7.73
CA ASP A 125 16.81 0.15 -9.03
C ASP A 125 15.94 -1.01 -9.54
N ALA A 126 15.18 -1.67 -8.66
CA ALA A 126 14.27 -2.74 -9.04
C ALA A 126 12.97 -2.19 -9.64
N VAL A 127 12.61 -2.71 -10.82
CA VAL A 127 11.25 -2.58 -11.35
C VAL A 127 10.39 -3.66 -10.70
N GLN A 128 9.39 -3.23 -9.94
CA GLN A 128 8.39 -4.13 -9.37
C GLN A 128 7.03 -3.91 -10.06
N GLY A 129 6.32 -5.01 -10.23
CA GLY A 129 4.97 -5.03 -10.77
C GLY A 129 4.88 -4.85 -12.28
N ARG A 130 3.65 -4.98 -12.80
CA ARG A 130 3.32 -4.82 -14.22
C ARG A 130 1.98 -4.10 -14.38
N VAL A 131 1.93 -3.15 -15.32
CA VAL A 131 0.68 -2.47 -15.69
C VAL A 131 -0.31 -3.51 -16.24
N GLN A 132 -1.53 -3.54 -15.69
CA GLN A 132 -2.62 -4.34 -16.25
C GLN A 132 -3.14 -3.69 -17.54
N GLY A 133 -3.54 -4.49 -18.52
CA GLY A 133 -4.16 -4.00 -19.76
C GLY A 133 -3.18 -3.43 -20.80
N ARG A 134 -1.87 -3.38 -20.54
CA ARG A 134 -0.88 -3.14 -21.60
C ARG A 134 -0.68 -4.46 -22.36
N VAL A 135 -1.22 -4.55 -23.57
CA VAL A 135 -0.76 -5.50 -24.56
C VAL A 135 0.72 -5.18 -24.79
N VAL A 136 1.60 -6.06 -24.34
CA VAL A 136 2.98 -6.06 -24.80
C VAL A 136 2.91 -6.69 -26.18
N ASP A 137 2.87 -5.84 -27.22
CA ASP A 137 3.13 -6.30 -28.57
C ASP A 137 4.54 -6.90 -28.58
N ALA A 138 4.61 -8.15 -29.03
CA ALA A 138 5.83 -8.93 -29.19
C ALA A 138 6.58 -8.49 -30.45
#